data_AF-A0A2R5FYP2-F1
#
_entry.id   AF-A0A2R5FYP2-F1
#
_cell.length_a   1.000
_cell.length_b   1.000
_cell.length_c   1.000
_cell.angle_alpha   90.00
_cell.angle_beta   90.00
_cell.angle_gamma   90.00
#
_symmetry.space_group_name_H-M   'P 1'
#
loop_
_entity.id
_entity.type
_entity.pdbx_description
1 polymer ?
#
loop_
_entity_poly.entity_id
_entity_poly.type
_entity_poly.pdbx_seq_one_letter_code
_entity_poly.pdbx_strand_id
1 'polypeptide(L)'
;MLKTFRAWLKGSRLEWIDDVPTLGEQQIPVHVTLLENESVIDKQTRGQRMAEILEKLAGSQAFTDVDPVIWQQETRQDRSLPGR
;
A
#
# COMPACT_ATOMS: atom_id res chain seq x y z
N MET A 1 5.13 16.91 29.68
CA MET A 1 5.74 16.75 28.36
C MET A 1 6.06 15.27 28.15
N LEU A 2 5.70 14.69 27.02
CA LEU A 2 6.03 13.30 26.68
C LEU A 2 7.46 13.25 26.14
N LYS A 3 8.29 12.33 26.66
CA LYS A 3 9.61 12.02 26.09
C LYS A 3 9.50 10.75 25.25
N THR A 4 10.05 10.80 24.05
CA THR A 4 10.03 9.68 23.10
C THR A 4 11.42 9.07 23.04
N PHE A 5 11.52 7.75 23.22
CA PHE A 5 12.76 6.99 23.15
C PHE A 5 12.67 6.01 21.99
N ARG A 6 13.75 5.90 21.21
CA ARG A 6 13.81 4.95 20.10
C ARG A 6 14.31 3.60 20.60
N ALA A 7 13.63 2.54 20.18
CA ALA A 7 13.97 1.18 20.53
C ALA A 7 13.63 0.22 19.39
N TRP A 8 14.35 -0.90 19.33
CA TRP A 8 13.93 -2.08 18.60
C TRP A 8 12.98 -2.91 19.46
N LEU A 9 11.86 -3.35 18.89
CA LEU A 9 10.98 -4.33 19.53
C LEU A 9 11.36 -5.74 19.06
N LYS A 10 11.95 -6.54 19.95
CA LYS A 10 12.34 -7.92 19.68
C LYS A 10 11.48 -8.88 20.50
N GLY A 11 10.52 -9.50 19.83
CA GLY A 11 9.47 -10.28 20.51
C GLY A 11 8.64 -9.35 21.40
N SER A 12 8.75 -9.50 22.72
CA SER A 12 8.08 -8.67 23.72
C SER A 12 9.01 -7.71 24.48
N ARG A 13 10.27 -7.57 24.05
CA ARG A 13 11.28 -6.73 24.72
C ARG A 13 11.68 -5.55 23.86
N LEU A 14 11.76 -4.37 24.47
CA LEU A 14 12.30 -3.16 23.87
C LEU A 14 13.81 -3.10 24.12
N GLU A 15 14.60 -2.96 23.06
CA GLU A 15 16.05 -2.74 23.08
C GLU A 15 16.34 -1.30 22.65
N TRP A 16 16.79 -0.43 23.56
CA TRP A 16 17.01 1.00 23.28
C TRP A 16 18.11 1.22 22.25
N ILE A 17 17.90 2.18 21.35
CA ILE A 17 18.85 2.50 20.27
C ILE A 17 19.80 3.63 20.69
N ASP A 18 19.26 4.70 21.25
CA ASP A 18 20.03 5.87 21.69
C ASP A 18 19.98 5.97 23.22
N ASP A 19 19.27 6.96 23.75
CA ASP A 19 19.12 7.18 25.16
C ASP A 19 18.29 6.09 25.83
N VAL A 20 18.83 5.60 26.95
CA VAL A 20 18.11 4.71 27.85
C VAL A 20 17.36 5.58 28.86
N PRO A 21 16.03 5.45 28.95
CA PRO A 21 15.28 6.17 29.97
C PRO A 21 15.74 5.70 31.36
N THR A 22 15.96 6.65 32.27
CA THR A 22 16.34 6.36 33.67
C THR A 22 15.10 5.91 34.43
N LEU A 23 14.67 4.69 34.14
CA LEU A 23 13.56 4.02 34.79
C LEU A 23 14.20 3.19 35.90
N GLY A 24 13.86 3.45 37.16
CA GLY A 24 14.25 2.56 38.26
C GLY A 24 13.55 1.20 38.12
N GLU A 25 13.34 0.49 39.21
CA GLU A 25 12.65 -0.82 39.19
C GLU A 25 11.11 -0.73 39.08
N GLN A 26 10.57 0.45 38.78
CA GLN A 26 9.12 0.64 38.69
C GLN A 26 8.58 0.23 37.31
N GLN A 27 7.44 -0.48 37.33
CA GLN A 27 6.67 -0.74 36.11
C GLN A 27 5.99 0.55 35.66
N ILE A 28 6.26 0.96 34.42
CA ILE A 28 5.74 2.19 33.85
C ILE A 28 4.93 1.84 32.58
N PRO A 29 3.67 2.29 32.47
CA PRO A 29 2.88 2.08 31.27
C PRO A 29 3.47 2.88 30.10
N VAL A 30 3.62 2.23 28.94
CA VAL A 30 4.19 2.84 27.73
C VAL A 30 3.25 2.66 26.54
N HIS A 31 3.28 3.61 25.61
CA HIS A 31 2.66 3.46 24.29
C HIS A 31 3.75 3.08 23.29
N VAL A 32 3.50 2.03 22.51
CA VAL A 32 4.44 1.57 21.48
C VAL A 32 3.84 1.85 20.10
N THR A 33 4.51 2.70 19.34
CA THR A 33 4.19 2.95 17.93
C THR A 33 5.22 2.24 17.08
N LEU A 34 4.77 1.32 16.21
CA LEU A 34 5.65 0.62 15.28
C LEU A 34 5.97 1.54 14.11
N LEU A 35 7.26 1.71 13.83
CA LEU A 35 7.71 2.36 12.61
C LEU A 35 7.65 1.32 11.49
N GLU A 36 6.66 1.46 10.61
CA GLU A 36 6.67 0.73 9.35
C GLU A 36 7.89 1.23 8.58
N ASN A 37 8.86 0.34 8.35
CA ASN A 37 9.76 0.55 7.23
C ASN A 37 8.82 0.54 6.03
N GLU A 38 8.57 1.71 5.44
CA GLU A 38 8.01 1.76 4.10
C GLU A 38 8.86 0.76 3.32
N SER A 39 8.28 -0.40 2.96
CA SER A 39 8.88 -1.21 1.94
C SER A 39 8.96 -0.22 0.79
N VAL A 40 10.17 0.26 0.52
CA VAL A 40 10.42 1.15 -0.60
C VAL A 40 10.15 0.25 -1.79
N ILE A 41 8.87 0.15 -2.17
CA ILE A 41 8.49 -0.12 -3.53
C ILE A 41 9.02 1.14 -4.20
N ASP A 42 10.30 1.05 -4.56
CA ASP A 42 11.04 2.12 -5.18
C ASP A 42 10.14 2.67 -6.27
N LYS A 43 9.83 3.96 -6.22
CA LYS A 43 8.88 4.58 -7.15
C LYS A 43 9.28 4.24 -8.60
N GLN A 44 10.58 4.02 -8.83
CA GLN A 44 11.14 3.51 -10.07
C GLN A 44 10.66 2.09 -10.42
N THR A 45 10.70 1.15 -9.47
CA THR A 45 10.22 -0.24 -9.66
C THR A 45 8.69 -0.36 -9.71
N ARG A 46 7.94 0.58 -9.13
CA ARG A 46 6.46 0.57 -9.17
C ARG A 46 5.93 0.64 -10.60
N GLY A 47 6.50 1.53 -11.42
CA GLY A 47 6.09 1.70 -12.81
C GLY A 47 6.36 0.43 -13.64
N GLN A 48 7.53 -0.16 -13.46
CA GLN A 48 7.92 -1.39 -14.15
C GLN A 48 7.03 -2.57 -13.75
N ARG A 49 6.78 -2.76 -12.46
CA ARG A 49 5.89 -3.82 -11.96
C ARG A 49 4.44 -3.64 -12.43
N MET A 50 3.96 -2.39 -12.53
CA MET A 50 2.65 -2.09 -13.09
C MET A 50 2.59 -2.46 -14.58
N ALA A 51 3.60 -2.08 -15.36
CA ALA A 51 3.68 -2.41 -16.79
C ALA A 51 3.66 -3.92 -17.02
N GLU A 52 4.44 -4.69 -16.26
CA GLU A 52 4.47 -6.16 -16.35
C GLU A 52 3.11 -6.80 -16.03
N ILE A 53 2.38 -6.27 -15.04
CA ILE A 53 1.04 -6.77 -14.70
C ILE A 53 0.05 -6.43 -15.82
N LEU A 54 0.11 -5.22 -16.35
CA LEU A 54 -0.75 -4.79 -17.45
C LEU A 54 -0.48 -5.59 -18.73
N GLU A 55 0.78 -5.89 -19.03
CA GLU A 55 1.17 -6.75 -20.17
C GLU A 55 0.59 -8.15 -20.02
N LYS A 56 0.71 -8.76 -18.83
CA LYS A 56 0.10 -10.07 -18.53
C LYS A 56 -1.42 -10.05 -18.65
N LEU A 57 -2.07 -8.97 -18.21
CA LEU A 57 -3.52 -8.79 -18.34
C LEU A 57 -3.94 -8.64 -19.80
N ALA A 58 -3.20 -7.84 -20.58
CA ALA A 58 -3.48 -7.63 -22.00
C ALA A 58 -3.28 -8.91 -22.82
N GLY A 59 -2.28 -9.72 -22.48
CA GLY A 59 -2.07 -11.05 -23.08
C GLY A 59 -3.00 -12.14 -22.57
N SER A 60 -3.77 -11.87 -21.50
CA SER A 60 -4.78 -12.81 -21.01
C SER A 60 -6.03 -12.70 -21.88
N GLN A 61 -6.54 -13.84 -22.34
CA GLN A 61 -7.82 -13.91 -23.05
C GLN A 61 -9.01 -13.81 -22.06
N ALA A 62 -8.89 -12.99 -21.01
CA ALA A 62 -9.88 -12.92 -19.92
C ALA A 62 -11.24 -12.33 -20.35
N PHE A 63 -11.28 -11.65 -21.49
CA PHE A 63 -12.44 -10.93 -21.99
C PHE A 63 -12.91 -11.45 -23.36
N THR A 64 -12.64 -12.72 -23.71
CA THR A 64 -13.11 -13.31 -24.98
C THR A 64 -14.62 -13.24 -25.17
N ASP A 65 -15.37 -13.26 -24.07
CA ASP A 65 -16.84 -13.24 -24.07
C ASP A 65 -17.41 -11.81 -24.02
N VAL A 66 -16.55 -10.78 -24.02
CA VAL A 66 -16.98 -9.37 -24.02
C VAL A 66 -16.84 -8.80 -25.42
N ASP A 67 -17.95 -8.35 -26.00
CA ASP A 67 -17.90 -7.47 -27.17
C ASP A 67 -17.55 -6.04 -26.71
N PRO A 68 -16.36 -5.52 -27.07
CA PRO A 68 -15.91 -4.21 -26.61
C PRO A 68 -16.80 -3.06 -27.11
N VAL A 69 -17.46 -3.23 -28.26
CA VAL A 69 -18.35 -2.21 -28.83
C VAL A 69 -19.63 -2.10 -28.02
N ILE A 70 -20.25 -3.24 -27.68
CA ILE A 70 -21.46 -3.30 -26.87
C ILE A 70 -21.18 -2.79 -25.46
N TRP A 71 -20.12 -3.28 -24.82
CA TRP A 71 -19.71 -2.82 -23.49
C TRP A 71 -19.49 -1.30 -23.45
N GLN A 72 -18.87 -0.72 -24.49
CA GLN A 72 -18.63 0.71 -24.56
C GLN A 72 -19.94 1.51 -24.70
N GLN A 73 -20.89 1.04 -25.53
CA GLN A 73 -22.19 1.68 -25.72
C GLN A 73 -23.01 1.69 -24.42
N GLU A 74 -23.04 0.56 -23.70
CA GLU A 74 -23.72 0.43 -22.40
C GLU A 74 -23.08 1.34 -21.33
N THR A 75 -21.74 1.37 -21.26
CA THR A 75 -21.00 2.16 -20.27
C THR A 75 -21.14 3.66 -20.50
N ARG A 76 -21.09 4.09 -21.77
CA ARG A 76 -21.16 5.52 -22.13
C ARG A 76 -22.59 6.06 -22.18
N GLN A 77 -23.61 5.19 -22.09
CA GLN A 77 -24.99 5.56 -22.37
C GLN A 77 -25.09 6.37 -23.66
N ASP A 78 -24.44 5.90 -24.73
CA ASP A 78 -24.34 6.64 -25.98
C ASP A 78 -25.74 7.04 -26.44
N ARG A 79 -26.02 8.36 -26.43
CA ARG A 79 -27.30 8.89 -26.90
C ARG A 79 -27.34 8.75 -28.41
N SER A 80 -28.51 8.36 -28.92
CA SER A 80 -28.79 8.43 -30.35
C SER A 80 -28.45 9.83 -30.87
N LEU A 81 -27.69 9.87 -31.96
CA LEU A 81 -27.41 11.12 -32.66
C LEU A 81 -28.75 11.73 -33.11
N PRO A 82 -28.99 13.04 -32.91
CA PRO A 82 -30.22 13.65 -33.38
C PRO A 82 -30.33 13.52 -34.90
N GLY A 83 -31.39 12.86 -35.39
CA GLY A 83 -31.73 12.78 -36.81
C GLY A 83 -31.44 11.46 -37.52
N ARG A 84 -31.23 10.35 -36.80
CA ARG A 84 -31.34 8.99 -37.35
C ARG A 84 -32.15 8.08 -36.44
#